data_AF-A0A8B7ZJF8-F1
#
_entry.id   AF-A0A8B7ZJF8-F1
#
_cell.length_a   1.000
_cell.length_b   1.000
_cell.length_c   1.000
_cell.angle_alpha   90.00
_cell.angle_beta   90.00
_cell.angle_gamma   90.00
#
_symmetry.space_group_name_H-M   'P 1'
#
loop_
_entity.id
_entity.type
_entity.pdbx_description
1 polymer ?
#
loop_
_entity_poly.entity_id
_entity_poly.type
_entity_poly.pdbx_seq_one_letter_code
_entity_poly.pdbx_strand_id
1 'polypeptide(L)'
;MASSKCFLKNCTSLGIITRTHLSVHQRHHTTFLCSAKTCSWGIGARHYASRVIVREPLSRILLRELRHRFSKPKMKTPPYDHVCQVGDPILRGQSSPVDPRQIKSAEIQNVIRMMTKVMRRAGAVGCAAPQVGVAKQIVVMELTEKHLERFEPEVLKAREVALFPLTVFINPHMKVTDPRVVTLLEGCLSISGYDACVPRYYGVELTGDDHSEFAPIE
;
A
#
# COMPACT_ATOMS: atom_id res chain seq x y z
N MET A 1 31.12 16.17 -15.31
CA MET A 1 31.00 14.96 -14.45
C MET A 1 30.22 15.35 -13.20
N ALA A 2 29.14 14.66 -12.85
CA ALA A 2 28.36 14.90 -11.63
C ALA A 2 27.98 13.55 -11.00
N SER A 3 27.96 13.47 -9.66
CA SER A 3 27.92 12.18 -8.95
C SER A 3 26.50 11.64 -8.77
N SER A 4 26.22 10.48 -9.38
CA SER A 4 24.92 9.78 -9.34
C SER A 4 24.66 9.02 -8.03
N LYS A 5 24.82 9.68 -6.87
CA LYS A 5 24.63 9.09 -5.52
C LYS A 5 23.24 9.36 -4.91
N CYS A 6 22.13 9.02 -5.60
CA CYS A 6 20.79 9.26 -5.03
C CYS A 6 19.64 8.37 -5.57
N PHE A 7 19.75 7.04 -5.58
CA PHE A 7 18.61 6.19 -6.03
C PHE A 7 18.46 4.80 -5.37
N LEU A 8 18.52 4.72 -4.03
CA LEU A 8 18.20 3.50 -3.25
C LEU A 8 17.89 3.85 -1.78
N LYS A 9 16.71 4.45 -1.51
CA LYS A 9 16.25 4.68 -0.11
C LYS A 9 14.77 4.36 0.18
N ASN A 10 13.78 4.78 -0.63
CA ASN A 10 12.34 4.66 -0.25
C ASN A 10 11.36 4.25 -1.38
N CYS A 11 11.78 3.58 -2.46
CA CYS A 11 10.85 3.08 -3.49
C CYS A 11 11.09 1.61 -3.86
N THR A 12 10.21 0.73 -3.38
CA THR A 12 10.16 -0.70 -3.72
C THR A 12 9.38 -0.93 -5.01
N SER A 13 9.99 -0.56 -6.14
CA SER A 13 9.56 -1.02 -7.45
C SER A 13 10.76 -1.63 -8.19
N LEU A 14 10.57 -2.89 -8.59
CA LEU A 14 11.53 -3.74 -9.28
C LEU A 14 10.83 -4.21 -10.56
N GLY A 15 11.36 -3.80 -11.70
CA GLY A 15 10.80 -4.10 -13.02
C GLY A 15 11.80 -4.84 -13.89
N ILE A 16 11.32 -5.87 -14.61
CA ILE A 16 12.09 -6.78 -15.47
C ILE A 16 11.49 -6.74 -16.89
N ILE A 17 12.29 -6.85 -17.96
CA ILE A 17 11.81 -6.84 -19.37
C ILE A 17 12.77 -7.57 -20.32
N THR A 18 12.24 -8.37 -21.25
CA THR A 18 12.77 -8.44 -22.63
C THR A 18 11.69 -8.39 -23.71
N ARG A 19 11.91 -7.47 -24.67
CA ARG A 19 11.69 -7.51 -26.13
C ARG A 19 10.64 -8.47 -26.74
N THR A 20 9.82 -8.07 -27.73
CA THR A 20 9.90 -6.88 -28.65
C THR A 20 8.56 -6.61 -29.36
N HIS A 21 8.21 -5.32 -29.61
CA HIS A 21 7.34 -4.74 -30.67
C HIS A 21 5.92 -5.36 -30.94
N LEU A 22 4.81 -4.65 -31.20
CA LEU A 22 4.54 -3.32 -31.80
C LEU A 22 3.06 -2.90 -31.54
N SER A 23 2.73 -1.59 -31.53
CA SER A 23 1.38 -0.92 -31.62
C SER A 23 0.17 -1.43 -30.79
N VAL A 24 -0.52 -0.64 -29.95
CA VAL A 24 -1.36 0.58 -30.23
C VAL A 24 -2.58 0.23 -31.13
N HIS A 25 -3.86 0.47 -30.79
CA HIS A 25 -4.56 1.42 -29.87
C HIS A 25 -5.85 0.75 -29.27
N GLN A 26 -6.86 1.34 -28.59
CA GLN A 26 -7.27 2.71 -28.21
C GLN A 26 -7.96 2.77 -26.80
N ARG A 27 -9.24 3.22 -26.67
CA ARG A 27 -10.07 3.31 -25.44
C ARG A 27 -11.56 3.43 -25.78
N HIS A 28 -12.47 3.03 -24.88
CA HIS A 28 -13.86 3.52 -24.83
C HIS A 28 -14.31 3.84 -23.39
N HIS A 29 -15.20 4.82 -23.25
CA HIS A 29 -15.91 5.16 -22.00
C HIS A 29 -17.32 4.55 -21.99
N THR A 30 -17.86 4.29 -20.80
CA THR A 30 -19.25 3.83 -20.61
C THR A 30 -19.99 4.80 -19.69
N THR A 31 -21.14 5.31 -20.14
CA THR A 31 -22.00 6.21 -19.36
C THR A 31 -23.20 5.44 -18.81
N PHE A 32 -23.54 5.62 -17.53
CA PHE A 32 -24.73 5.02 -16.92
C PHE A 32 -25.85 6.05 -16.75
N LEU A 33 -27.07 5.66 -17.12
CA LEU A 33 -28.31 6.39 -16.87
C LEU A 33 -29.00 5.83 -15.62
N CYS A 34 -29.55 6.72 -14.79
CA CYS A 34 -30.37 6.35 -13.63
C CYS A 34 -31.85 6.64 -13.93
N SER A 35 -32.75 5.74 -13.54
CA SER A 35 -34.19 5.87 -13.76
C SER A 35 -34.94 5.79 -12.43
N ALA A 36 -35.73 6.81 -12.12
CA ALA A 36 -36.52 6.91 -10.90
C ALA A 36 -37.96 6.45 -11.12
N LYS A 37 -38.55 5.75 -10.14
CA LYS A 37 -40.00 5.46 -10.12
C LYS A 37 -40.61 5.69 -8.73
N THR A 38 -41.43 6.73 -8.66
CA THR A 38 -42.71 6.86 -7.92
C THR A 38 -42.92 6.02 -6.64
N CYS A 39 -43.22 6.71 -5.53
CA CYS A 39 -43.73 6.11 -4.29
C CYS A 39 -45.20 6.53 -4.07
N SER A 40 -46.09 5.58 -3.73
CA SER A 40 -47.50 5.81 -3.43
C SER A 40 -47.79 5.68 -1.93
N TRP A 41 -48.62 6.57 -1.38
CA TRP A 41 -48.94 6.62 0.04
C TRP A 41 -50.10 5.68 0.42
N GLY A 42 -49.93 4.95 1.53
CA GLY A 42 -51.00 4.23 2.23
C GLY A 42 -51.12 4.73 3.68
N ILE A 43 -52.32 5.15 4.09
CA ILE A 43 -52.57 5.71 5.42
C ILE A 43 -52.82 4.57 6.42
N GLY A 44 -51.83 4.28 7.26
CA GLY A 44 -51.93 3.31 8.37
C GLY A 44 -51.80 4.01 9.72
N ALA A 45 -52.85 3.95 10.55
CA ALA A 45 -52.89 4.59 11.86
C ALA A 45 -51.96 3.90 12.88
N ARG A 46 -50.74 4.44 13.04
CA ARG A 46 -49.79 3.97 14.06
C ARG A 46 -50.16 4.53 15.43
N HIS A 47 -50.33 3.63 16.40
CA HIS A 47 -50.52 3.99 17.81
C HIS A 47 -49.35 4.83 18.30
N TYR A 48 -49.62 6.04 18.79
CA TYR A 48 -48.60 6.98 19.22
C TYR A 48 -48.13 6.64 20.63
N ALA A 49 -47.29 5.61 20.75
CA ALA A 49 -46.62 5.28 22.00
C ALA A 49 -45.79 6.49 22.45
N SER A 50 -46.27 7.20 23.47
CA SER A 50 -45.70 8.43 23.99
C SER A 50 -44.37 8.17 24.67
N ARG A 51 -43.30 8.06 23.87
CA ARG A 51 -41.92 8.03 24.37
C ARG A 51 -41.71 9.23 25.27
N VAL A 52 -41.48 8.97 26.56
CA VAL A 52 -40.94 9.97 27.48
C VAL A 52 -39.55 10.33 26.96
N ILE A 53 -39.46 11.43 26.22
CA ILE A 53 -38.19 12.02 25.82
C ILE A 53 -37.57 12.59 27.09
N VAL A 54 -36.80 11.77 27.80
CA VAL A 54 -35.91 12.20 28.88
C VAL A 54 -34.88 13.12 28.22
N ARG A 55 -35.16 14.41 28.20
CA ARG A 55 -34.26 15.44 27.69
C ARG A 55 -32.99 15.38 28.53
N GLU A 56 -31.86 14.99 27.92
CA GLU A 56 -30.58 15.14 28.61
C GLU A 56 -30.42 16.60 29.05
N PRO A 57 -29.98 16.85 30.30
CA PRO A 57 -29.81 18.22 30.77
C PRO A 57 -28.79 18.94 29.88
N LEU A 58 -29.05 20.21 29.57
CA LEU A 58 -28.20 21.01 28.68
C LEU A 58 -26.72 21.00 29.11
N SER A 59 -26.44 20.85 30.41
CA SER A 59 -25.09 20.67 30.95
C SER A 59 -24.38 19.42 30.41
N ARG A 60 -25.05 18.28 30.22
CA ARG A 60 -24.44 17.08 29.60
C ARG A 60 -24.17 17.28 28.12
N ILE A 61 -25.11 17.88 27.40
CA ILE A 61 -24.95 18.18 25.96
C ILE A 61 -23.77 19.16 25.78
N LEU A 62 -23.73 20.22 26.58
CA LEU A 62 -22.63 21.18 26.60
C LEU A 62 -21.29 20.54 26.99
N LEU A 63 -21.24 19.70 28.04
CA LEU A 63 -20.03 18.97 28.44
C LEU A 63 -19.55 17.99 27.35
N ARG A 64 -20.47 17.36 26.62
CA ARG A 64 -20.16 16.49 25.47
C ARG A 64 -19.59 17.30 24.30
N GLU A 65 -20.21 18.43 23.95
CA GLU A 65 -19.71 19.34 22.91
C GLU A 65 -18.35 19.95 23.27
N LEU A 66 -18.18 20.47 24.49
CA LEU A 66 -16.91 20.97 24.99
C LEU A 66 -15.84 19.87 24.96
N ARG A 67 -16.15 18.65 25.42
CA ARG A 67 -15.24 17.51 25.34
C ARG A 67 -14.87 17.19 23.89
N HIS A 68 -15.82 17.22 22.96
CA HIS A 68 -15.56 16.91 21.54
C HIS A 68 -14.78 18.03 20.82
N ARG A 69 -14.90 19.29 21.27
CA ARG A 69 -14.13 20.44 20.78
C ARG A 69 -12.71 20.50 21.35
N PHE A 70 -12.51 20.08 22.60
CA PHE A 70 -11.20 20.13 23.28
C PHE A 70 -10.43 18.79 23.28
N SER A 71 -11.07 17.65 22.98
CA SER A 71 -10.37 16.42 22.66
C SER A 71 -9.64 16.56 21.32
N LYS A 72 -8.32 16.81 21.38
CA LYS A 72 -7.44 16.57 20.24
C LYS A 72 -7.66 15.12 19.76
N PRO A 73 -7.81 14.87 18.44
CA PRO A 73 -7.92 13.50 17.95
C PRO A 73 -6.66 12.74 18.35
N LYS A 74 -6.83 11.53 18.92
CA LYS A 74 -5.70 10.62 19.13
C LYS A 74 -5.14 10.27 17.75
N MET A 75 -3.96 10.80 17.42
CA MET A 75 -3.25 10.36 16.22
C MET A 75 -3.03 8.85 16.33
N LYS A 76 -3.25 8.12 15.24
CA LYS A 76 -2.81 6.72 15.18
C LYS A 76 -1.30 6.69 15.40
N THR A 77 -0.81 5.74 16.19
CA THR A 77 0.60 5.38 16.22
C THR A 77 0.89 4.44 15.04
N PRO A 78 2.08 4.52 14.41
CA PRO A 78 2.47 3.53 13.41
C PRO A 78 2.67 2.13 14.07
N PRO A 79 2.63 1.03 13.30
CA PRO A 79 2.41 0.95 11.86
C PRO A 79 0.96 1.27 11.45
N TYR A 80 0.81 2.02 10.37
CA TYR A 80 -0.48 2.49 9.87
C TYR A 80 -1.23 1.44 9.05
N ASP A 81 -2.57 1.50 9.13
CA ASP A 81 -3.53 0.69 8.38
C ASP A 81 -3.85 1.22 6.96
N HIS A 82 -3.08 2.22 6.53
CA HIS A 82 -3.17 2.96 5.27
C HIS A 82 -1.75 3.36 4.82
N VAL A 83 -1.61 3.78 3.57
CA VAL A 83 -0.30 4.14 2.99
C VAL A 83 -0.02 5.64 3.15
N CYS A 84 1.10 6.00 3.77
CA CYS A 84 1.68 7.34 3.72
C CYS A 84 1.82 7.81 2.26
N GLN A 85 1.31 8.99 1.94
CA GLN A 85 1.37 9.59 0.59
C GLN A 85 2.52 10.60 0.48
N VAL A 86 2.94 10.88 -0.76
CA VAL A 86 3.98 11.87 -1.07
C VAL A 86 3.66 13.23 -0.43
N GLY A 87 4.64 13.75 0.33
CA GLY A 87 4.47 14.89 1.23
C GLY A 87 4.73 14.53 2.69
N ASP A 88 4.46 13.27 3.09
CA ASP A 88 4.86 12.76 4.40
C ASP A 88 6.39 12.71 4.53
N PRO A 89 7.00 13.35 5.56
CA PRO A 89 8.45 13.35 5.76
C PRO A 89 9.04 11.94 5.99
N ILE A 90 8.26 10.96 6.45
CA ILE A 90 8.74 9.58 6.63
C ILE A 90 9.27 8.98 5.33
N LEU A 91 8.68 9.36 4.18
CA LEU A 91 9.07 8.90 2.84
C LEU A 91 10.33 9.58 2.30
N ARG A 92 10.85 10.60 2.99
CA ARG A 92 12.09 11.31 2.64
C ARG A 92 13.24 11.06 3.62
N GLY A 93 12.94 10.59 4.84
CA GLY A 93 13.94 10.14 5.80
C GLY A 93 14.66 8.87 5.36
N GLN A 94 15.84 8.61 5.94
CA GLN A 94 16.52 7.32 5.78
C GLN A 94 16.05 6.36 6.89
N SER A 95 15.55 5.18 6.50
CA SER A 95 15.24 4.11 7.46
C SER A 95 16.47 3.64 8.23
N SER A 96 16.31 3.45 9.53
CA SER A 96 17.29 2.82 10.41
C SER A 96 17.24 1.29 10.26
N PRO A 97 18.35 0.56 10.46
CA PRO A 97 18.32 -0.89 10.51
C PRO A 97 17.47 -1.41 11.68
N VAL A 98 17.07 -2.68 11.56
CA VAL A 98 16.50 -3.50 12.63
C VAL A 98 17.67 -4.20 13.35
N ASP A 99 17.68 -4.21 14.68
CA ASP A 99 18.60 -5.06 15.45
C ASP A 99 18.20 -6.53 15.20
N PRO A 100 19.10 -7.43 14.77
CA PRO A 100 18.79 -8.85 14.56
C PRO A 100 18.08 -9.52 15.76
N ARG A 101 18.38 -9.09 17.00
CA ARG A 101 17.72 -9.57 18.22
C ARG A 101 16.23 -9.22 18.29
N GLN A 102 15.83 -8.15 17.60
CA GLN A 102 14.45 -7.65 17.54
C GLN A 102 13.65 -8.20 16.35
N ILE A 103 14.25 -8.98 15.44
CA ILE A 103 13.54 -9.52 14.26
C ILE A 103 12.32 -10.36 14.66
N LYS A 104 12.48 -11.26 15.65
CA LYS A 104 11.36 -12.07 16.18
C LYS A 104 10.55 -11.35 17.28
N SER A 105 10.74 -10.04 17.50
CA SER A 105 9.97 -9.27 18.49
C SER A 105 8.53 -9.04 18.05
N ALA A 106 7.61 -8.94 19.00
CA ALA A 106 6.20 -8.66 18.72
C ALA A 106 5.98 -7.31 18.00
N GLU A 107 6.87 -6.33 18.18
CA GLU A 107 6.84 -5.03 17.50
C GLU A 107 7.15 -5.17 16.00
N ILE A 108 8.33 -5.68 15.64
CA ILE A 108 8.74 -5.88 14.24
C ILE A 108 7.75 -6.79 13.51
N GLN A 109 7.26 -7.82 14.19
CA GLN A 109 6.24 -8.70 13.63
C GLN A 109 4.86 -8.04 13.45
N ASN A 110 4.54 -7.02 14.24
CA ASN A 110 3.35 -6.21 13.98
C ASN A 110 3.51 -5.28 12.76
N VAL A 111 4.72 -4.75 12.54
CA VAL A 111 5.05 -3.97 11.35
C VAL A 111 4.92 -4.84 10.10
N ILE A 112 5.54 -6.02 10.08
CA ILE A 112 5.48 -6.96 8.94
C ILE A 112 4.03 -7.37 8.63
N ARG A 113 3.25 -7.81 9.63
CA ARG A 113 1.82 -8.14 9.44
C ARG A 113 1.03 -6.97 8.85
N MET A 114 1.28 -5.74 9.31
CA MET A 114 0.58 -4.56 8.79
C MET A 114 1.00 -4.24 7.35
N MET A 115 2.29 -4.32 7.02
CA MET A 115 2.80 -4.13 5.66
C MET A 115 2.17 -5.13 4.68
N THR A 116 2.17 -6.42 5.02
CA THR A 116 1.53 -7.47 4.21
C THR A 116 0.03 -7.23 4.04
N LYS A 117 -0.66 -6.84 5.11
CA LYS A 117 -2.11 -6.52 5.08
C LYS A 117 -2.43 -5.32 4.19
N VAL A 118 -1.63 -4.26 4.25
CA VAL A 118 -1.79 -3.05 3.42
C VAL A 118 -1.45 -3.35 1.96
N MET A 119 -0.36 -4.07 1.70
CA MET A 119 0.07 -4.52 0.37
C MET A 119 -1.02 -5.36 -0.34
N ARG A 120 -1.48 -6.44 0.31
CA ARG A 120 -2.52 -7.33 -0.22
C ARG A 120 -3.86 -6.62 -0.42
N ARG A 121 -4.25 -5.73 0.51
CA ARG A 121 -5.47 -4.90 0.38
C ARG A 121 -5.41 -3.98 -0.85
N ALA A 122 -4.24 -3.51 -1.24
CA ALA A 122 -4.05 -2.60 -2.37
C ALA A 122 -3.74 -3.32 -3.70
N GLY A 123 -3.59 -4.64 -3.72
CA GLY A 123 -3.19 -5.40 -4.92
C GLY A 123 -1.78 -5.05 -5.42
N ALA A 124 -0.92 -4.59 -4.52
CA ALA A 124 0.46 -4.21 -4.83
C ALA A 124 1.43 -5.38 -4.60
N VAL A 125 2.50 -5.41 -5.38
CA VAL A 125 3.51 -6.50 -5.37
C VAL A 125 4.60 -6.32 -4.31
N GLY A 126 4.60 -5.19 -3.61
CA GLY A 126 5.60 -4.86 -2.59
C GLY A 126 5.23 -3.63 -1.76
N CYS A 127 5.81 -3.53 -0.57
CA CYS A 127 5.63 -2.43 0.37
C CYS A 127 6.87 -2.27 1.28
N ALA A 128 7.29 -1.03 1.54
CA ALA A 128 8.38 -0.70 2.47
C ALA A 128 7.85 -0.11 3.78
N ALA A 129 8.50 -0.37 4.91
CA ALA A 129 8.02 0.04 6.24
C ALA A 129 7.73 1.56 6.39
N PRO A 130 8.47 2.49 5.75
CA PRO A 130 8.13 3.92 5.78
C PRO A 130 6.74 4.22 5.20
N GLN A 131 6.24 3.40 4.27
CA GLN A 131 4.92 3.58 3.69
C GLN A 131 3.78 3.26 4.67
N VAL A 132 4.05 2.58 5.78
CA VAL A 132 3.14 2.43 6.93
C VAL A 132 3.62 3.24 8.16
N GLY A 133 4.41 4.30 7.94
CA GLY A 133 4.85 5.23 9.00
C GLY A 133 6.03 4.75 9.86
N VAL A 134 6.75 3.70 9.47
CA VAL A 134 7.83 3.11 10.27
C VAL A 134 9.19 3.25 9.57
N ALA A 135 10.09 4.08 10.12
CA ALA A 135 11.45 4.30 9.59
C ALA A 135 12.43 3.13 9.84
N LYS A 136 12.05 1.91 9.43
CA LYS A 136 12.88 0.70 9.51
C LYS A 136 13.21 0.14 8.13
N GLN A 137 14.36 -0.54 8.03
CA GLN A 137 14.80 -1.23 6.82
C GLN A 137 14.10 -2.60 6.72
N ILE A 138 12.82 -2.58 6.33
CA ILE A 138 12.01 -3.76 6.08
C ILE A 138 11.27 -3.56 4.76
N VAL A 139 11.28 -4.59 3.91
CA VAL A 139 10.51 -4.69 2.68
C VAL A 139 9.74 -6.01 2.69
N VAL A 140 8.45 -5.97 2.37
CA VAL A 140 7.66 -7.15 2.01
C VAL A 140 7.38 -7.13 0.51
N MET A 141 7.36 -8.29 -0.13
CA MET A 141 6.99 -8.44 -1.54
C MET A 141 6.32 -9.80 -1.80
N GLU A 142 5.38 -9.84 -2.73
CA GLU A 142 4.60 -11.03 -3.07
C GLU A 142 4.13 -10.92 -4.54
N LEU A 143 4.26 -11.99 -5.31
CA LEU A 143 3.74 -12.04 -6.68
C LEU A 143 3.08 -13.39 -6.98
N THR A 144 1.76 -13.37 -6.94
CA THR A 144 0.86 -14.51 -7.21
C THR A 144 0.10 -14.31 -8.52
N GLU A 145 -0.51 -15.37 -9.04
CA GLU A 145 -1.30 -15.37 -10.29
C GLU A 145 -2.36 -14.24 -10.32
N LYS A 146 -2.99 -13.95 -9.17
CA LYS A 146 -3.94 -12.84 -8.99
C LYS A 146 -3.38 -11.45 -9.31
N HIS A 147 -2.06 -11.26 -9.20
CA HIS A 147 -1.40 -10.02 -9.59
C HIS A 147 -1.14 -9.93 -11.10
N LEU A 148 -1.31 -11.05 -11.82
CA LEU A 148 -1.11 -11.17 -13.27
C LEU A 148 -2.43 -11.05 -14.05
N GLU A 149 -3.57 -11.45 -13.45
CA GLU A 149 -4.95 -11.33 -14.01
C GLU A 149 -5.31 -9.96 -14.64
N ARG A 150 -4.59 -8.90 -14.26
CA ARG A 150 -4.76 -7.51 -14.73
C ARG A 150 -3.89 -7.14 -15.95
N PHE A 151 -3.17 -8.08 -16.54
CA PHE A 151 -2.25 -7.86 -17.65
C PHE A 151 -2.42 -8.91 -18.75
N GLU A 152 -2.39 -8.49 -20.00
CA GLU A 152 -2.43 -9.40 -21.15
C GLU A 152 -1.20 -10.34 -21.17
N PRO A 153 -1.33 -11.59 -21.66
CA PRO A 153 -0.23 -12.55 -21.72
C PRO A 153 1.04 -12.03 -22.41
N GLU A 154 0.89 -11.21 -23.46
CA GLU A 154 1.98 -10.57 -24.19
C GLU A 154 2.76 -9.59 -23.31
N VAL A 155 2.06 -8.85 -22.44
CA VAL A 155 2.66 -7.89 -21.49
C VAL A 155 3.39 -8.64 -20.38
N LEU A 156 2.83 -9.74 -19.88
CA LEU A 156 3.46 -10.62 -18.89
C LEU A 156 4.73 -11.27 -19.46
N LYS A 157 4.66 -11.78 -20.70
CA LYS A 157 5.78 -12.38 -21.42
C LYS A 157 6.89 -11.37 -21.67
N ALA A 158 6.56 -10.17 -22.17
CA ALA A 158 7.54 -9.11 -22.40
C ALA A 158 8.20 -8.61 -21.10
N ARG A 159 7.54 -8.77 -19.94
CA ARG A 159 8.05 -8.43 -18.61
C ARG A 159 8.81 -9.57 -17.90
N GLU A 160 8.99 -10.72 -18.53
CA GLU A 160 9.64 -11.92 -17.95
C GLU A 160 9.12 -12.26 -16.54
N VAL A 161 7.81 -12.18 -16.33
CA VAL A 161 7.24 -12.22 -14.97
C VAL A 161 7.29 -13.62 -14.37
N ALA A 162 8.15 -13.81 -13.36
CA ALA A 162 8.21 -15.00 -12.53
C ALA A 162 7.47 -14.79 -11.19
N LEU A 163 6.62 -15.74 -10.81
CA LEU A 163 5.91 -15.74 -9.53
C LEU A 163 6.87 -15.95 -8.34
N PHE A 164 6.55 -15.36 -7.19
CA PHE A 164 7.27 -15.61 -5.93
C PHE A 164 6.34 -15.47 -4.71
N PRO A 165 6.52 -16.31 -3.67
CA PRO A 165 5.71 -16.26 -2.45
C PRO A 165 5.96 -14.97 -1.66
N LEU A 166 5.14 -14.74 -0.63
CA LEU A 166 5.37 -13.66 0.34
C LEU A 166 6.79 -13.76 0.92
N THR A 167 7.64 -12.84 0.51
CA THR A 167 9.05 -12.76 0.87
C THR A 167 9.28 -11.46 1.63
N VAL A 168 10.06 -11.52 2.70
CA VAL A 168 10.33 -10.37 3.57
C VAL A 168 11.83 -10.23 3.75
N PHE A 169 12.35 -9.06 3.40
CA PHE A 169 13.76 -8.72 3.58
C PHE A 169 13.90 -7.69 4.70
N ILE A 170 14.70 -8.03 5.71
CA ILE A 170 15.11 -7.12 6.77
C ILE A 170 16.56 -6.69 6.51
N ASN A 171 16.87 -5.41 6.77
CA ASN A 171 18.16 -4.80 6.46
C ASN A 171 18.67 -5.07 5.02
N PRO A 172 17.82 -4.96 3.96
CA PRO A 172 18.19 -5.39 2.62
C PRO A 172 19.38 -4.65 2.02
N HIS A 173 20.32 -5.40 1.44
CA HIS A 173 21.42 -4.91 0.62
C HIS A 173 21.26 -5.39 -0.83
N MET A 174 21.32 -4.46 -1.79
CA MET A 174 21.16 -4.75 -3.22
C MET A 174 22.47 -4.59 -3.98
N LYS A 175 22.82 -5.58 -4.79
CA LYS A 175 23.99 -5.59 -5.68
C LYS A 175 23.52 -5.77 -7.13
N VAL A 176 24.07 -5.00 -8.07
CA VAL A 176 23.77 -5.17 -9.50
C VAL A 176 24.54 -6.39 -10.03
N THR A 177 23.84 -7.30 -10.70
CA THR A 177 24.43 -8.48 -11.35
C THR A 177 24.42 -8.36 -12.88
N ASP A 178 23.45 -7.65 -13.45
CA ASP A 178 23.44 -7.28 -14.87
C ASP A 178 23.18 -5.76 -15.02
N PRO A 179 24.15 -4.99 -15.56
CA PRO A 179 24.04 -3.55 -15.68
C PRO A 179 23.21 -3.07 -16.88
N ARG A 180 22.66 -3.96 -17.72
CA ARG A 180 21.72 -3.57 -18.78
C ARG A 180 20.54 -2.81 -18.18
N VAL A 181 20.13 -1.71 -18.82
CA VAL A 181 19.01 -0.88 -18.34
C VAL A 181 17.76 -1.16 -19.16
N VAL A 182 16.66 -1.43 -18.47
CA VAL A 182 15.32 -1.61 -19.02
C VAL A 182 14.38 -0.56 -18.43
N THR A 183 13.39 -0.06 -19.18
CA THR A 183 12.50 1.03 -18.72
C THR A 183 11.05 0.55 -18.69
N LEU A 184 10.43 0.59 -17.51
CA LEU A 184 9.07 0.10 -17.29
C LEU A 184 8.12 1.19 -16.80
N LEU A 185 6.84 1.02 -17.14
CA LEU A 185 5.76 1.72 -16.47
C LEU A 185 5.59 1.15 -15.04
N GLU A 186 5.95 1.95 -14.05
CA GLU A 186 5.85 1.65 -12.62
C GLU A 186 4.91 2.63 -11.91
N GLY A 187 4.07 2.10 -11.02
CA GLY A 187 3.25 2.88 -10.07
C GLY A 187 3.75 2.74 -8.64
N CYS A 188 3.31 3.61 -7.74
CA CYS A 188 3.72 3.58 -6.33
C CYS A 188 2.52 3.79 -5.38
N LEU A 189 2.41 2.93 -4.36
CA LEU A 189 1.38 3.04 -3.29
C LEU A 189 1.33 4.43 -2.63
N SER A 190 2.47 5.14 -2.57
CA SER A 190 2.60 6.47 -1.98
C SER A 190 2.38 7.63 -2.97
N ILE A 191 2.06 7.35 -4.24
CA ILE A 191 1.77 8.35 -5.29
C ILE A 191 0.49 7.91 -6.01
N SER A 192 -0.63 7.97 -5.30
CA SER A 192 -1.92 7.50 -5.79
C SER A 192 -2.35 8.18 -7.10
N GLY A 193 -2.68 7.37 -8.12
CA GLY A 193 -3.22 7.85 -9.41
C GLY A 193 -2.20 8.21 -10.48
N TYR A 194 -0.90 7.94 -10.27
CA TYR A 194 0.15 8.22 -11.24
C TYR A 194 1.09 7.03 -11.43
N ASP A 195 1.40 6.73 -12.70
CA ASP A 195 2.45 5.81 -13.12
C ASP A 195 3.52 6.58 -13.92
N ALA A 196 4.76 6.09 -13.93
CA ALA A 196 5.86 6.70 -14.68
C ALA A 196 6.76 5.66 -15.36
N CYS A 197 7.41 6.04 -16.45
CA CYS A 197 8.46 5.23 -17.08
C CYS A 197 9.76 5.35 -16.27
N VAL A 198 10.15 4.29 -15.56
CA VAL A 198 11.32 4.26 -14.67
C VAL A 198 12.39 3.29 -15.21
N PRO A 199 13.67 3.71 -15.31
CA PRO A 199 14.76 2.83 -15.68
C PRO A 199 15.22 1.95 -14.50
N ARG A 200 15.44 0.66 -14.77
CA ARG A 200 15.92 -0.36 -13.83
C ARG A 200 17.08 -1.15 -14.42
N TYR A 201 17.96 -1.64 -13.55
CA TYR A 201 18.93 -2.67 -13.92
C TYR A 201 18.22 -3.99 -14.19
N TYR A 202 18.66 -4.71 -15.22
CA TYR A 202 18.06 -5.98 -15.64
C TYR A 202 18.24 -7.10 -14.61
N GLY A 203 19.39 -7.12 -13.92
CA GLY A 203 19.72 -8.14 -12.93
C GLY A 203 20.22 -7.51 -11.64
N VAL A 204 19.61 -7.90 -10.51
CA VAL A 204 20.04 -7.55 -9.17
C VAL A 204 20.01 -8.77 -8.25
N GLU A 205 20.95 -8.81 -7.31
CA GLU A 205 21.02 -9.74 -6.19
C GLU A 205 20.60 -8.97 -4.93
N LEU A 206 19.69 -9.53 -4.15
CA LEU A 206 19.20 -8.93 -2.90
C LEU A 206 19.49 -9.87 -1.74
N THR A 207 20.26 -9.39 -0.77
CA THR A 207 20.53 -10.10 0.49
C THR A 207 19.92 -9.33 1.66
N GLY A 208 19.71 -9.99 2.80
CA GLY A 208 19.16 -9.38 4.02
C GLY A 208 19.13 -10.38 5.17
N ASP A 209 18.72 -9.90 6.35
CA ASP A 209 18.47 -10.77 7.50
C ASP A 209 17.16 -11.54 7.32
N ASP A 210 17.20 -12.82 7.70
CA ASP A 210 16.26 -13.86 7.26
C ASP A 210 14.92 -13.92 8.04
N HIS A 211 13.93 -14.52 7.38
CA HIS A 211 12.51 -14.58 7.73
C HIS A 211 11.94 -16.00 7.41
N SER A 212 12.74 -17.05 7.59
CA SER A 212 12.47 -18.43 7.15
C SER A 212 11.43 -19.24 7.96
N GLU A 213 10.73 -18.64 8.93
CA GLU A 213 9.75 -19.33 9.79
C GLU A 213 8.38 -18.64 9.85
N PHE A 214 7.86 -18.19 8.70
CA PHE A 214 6.55 -17.54 8.65
C PHE A 214 5.48 -18.42 8.00
N ALA A 215 4.76 -19.12 8.89
CA ALA A 215 3.46 -19.72 8.57
C ALA A 215 2.53 -18.68 7.90
N PRO A 216 1.65 -19.10 6.98
CA PRO A 216 0.76 -18.20 6.28
C PRO A 216 -0.09 -17.39 7.27
N ILE A 217 -0.04 -16.06 7.13
CA ILE A 217 -0.91 -15.15 7.88
C ILE A 217 -2.31 -15.23 7.24
N GLU A 218 -3.23 -15.86 7.98
CA GLU A 218 -4.68 -15.90 7.72
C GLU A 218 -5.34 -14.51 7.84
#